data_AF-A0A2T2XA68-F1
#
_entry.id   AF-A0A2T2XA68-F1
#
_cell.length_a   1.000
_cell.length_b   1.000
_cell.length_c   1.000
_cell.angle_alpha   90.00
_cell.angle_beta   90.00
_cell.angle_gamma   90.00
#
_symmetry.space_group_name_H-M   'P 1'
#
loop_
_entity.id
_entity.type
_entity.pdbx_description
1 polymer ?
#
loop_
_entity_poly.entity_id
_entity_poly.type
_entity_poly.pdbx_seq_one_letter_code
_entity_poly.pdbx_strand_id
1 'polypeptide(L)'
;MQLSTGFPSELSWKIFLDRYTVKDPNRAFQVGDLAIALVEPHPKWPKKDVGVVRGILPDGQLSIELLTGPQKGDFIERRVVDCDRPVEGTIDEVARRIARGVAKVEKSNVRQDVEDSFAKEIAALHFVPGGRIWAGAGTDQQLTYFNCYVIPSPKDSREGIVETLGQM
;
A
#
# COMPACT_ATOMS: atom_id res chain seq x y z
N MET A 1 2.07 0.13 23.37
CA MET A 1 1.87 1.60 23.27
C MET A 1 1.54 1.88 21.82
N GLN A 2 0.27 2.16 21.50
CA GLN A 2 -0.10 2.53 20.13
C GLN A 2 0.60 3.85 19.78
N LEU A 3 1.21 3.91 18.59
CA LEU A 3 1.68 5.18 18.05
C LEU A 3 0.46 6.10 17.85
N SER A 4 0.68 7.42 17.78
CA SER A 4 -0.36 8.39 17.37
C SER A 4 -0.97 8.09 15.99
N THR A 5 -0.37 7.16 15.26
CA THR A 5 -0.78 6.67 13.94
C THR A 5 -1.78 5.51 14.01
N GLY A 6 -2.10 4.99 15.20
CA GLY A 6 -3.00 3.85 15.38
C GLY A 6 -2.34 2.47 15.20
N PHE A 7 -1.04 2.42 14.93
CA PHE A 7 -0.29 1.18 14.72
C PHE A 7 0.49 0.72 15.97
N PRO A 8 0.71 -0.59 16.15
CA PRO A 8 1.45 -1.13 17.29
C PRO A 8 2.97 -0.91 17.20
N SER A 9 3.51 -0.66 16.01
CA SER A 9 4.94 -0.40 15.79
C SER A 9 5.18 0.50 14.57
N GLU A 10 6.34 1.16 14.54
CA GLU A 10 6.77 1.98 13.39
C GLU A 10 6.93 1.14 12.13
N LEU A 11 7.41 -0.10 12.28
CA LEU A 11 7.57 -1.03 11.17
C LEU A 11 6.21 -1.38 10.55
N SER A 12 5.20 -1.67 11.39
CA SER A 12 3.84 -1.96 10.91
C SER A 12 3.24 -0.78 10.17
N TRP A 13 3.39 0.44 10.71
CA TRP A 13 2.90 1.65 10.06
C TRP A 13 3.60 1.91 8.72
N LYS A 14 4.93 1.74 8.68
CA LYS A 14 5.71 1.86 7.46
C LYS A 14 5.28 0.86 6.39
N ILE A 15 5.15 -0.42 6.75
CA ILE A 15 4.70 -1.46 5.82
C ILE A 15 3.31 -1.14 5.30
N PHE A 16 2.41 -0.71 6.19
CA PHE A 16 1.06 -0.31 5.81
C PHE A 16 1.06 0.79 4.77
N LEU A 17 1.78 1.88 5.05
CA LEU A 17 1.92 2.98 4.11
C LEU A 17 2.53 2.45 2.81
N ASP A 18 3.71 1.85 2.80
CA ASP A 18 4.40 1.42 1.56
C ASP A 18 3.60 0.42 0.71
N ARG A 19 2.90 -0.55 1.33
CA ARG A 19 2.32 -1.69 0.61
C ARG A 19 0.82 -1.60 0.33
N TYR A 20 0.06 -0.89 1.16
CA TYR A 20 -1.40 -1.00 1.15
C TYR A 20 -2.14 0.31 0.87
N THR A 21 -1.47 1.45 0.94
CA THR A 21 -2.06 2.74 0.58
C THR A 21 -1.86 3.05 -0.89
N VAL A 22 -2.86 3.72 -1.48
CA VAL A 22 -2.73 4.26 -2.84
C VAL A 22 -1.64 5.33 -2.86
N LYS A 23 -0.86 5.34 -3.94
CA LYS A 23 0.18 6.36 -4.18
C LYS A 23 -0.30 7.36 -5.19
N ASP A 24 0.13 8.61 -5.02
CA ASP A 24 -0.03 9.63 -6.03
C ASP A 24 0.85 9.28 -7.25
N PRO A 25 0.27 8.97 -8.42
CA PRO A 25 1.04 8.60 -9.60
C PRO A 25 1.89 9.77 -10.12
N ASN A 26 1.47 11.01 -9.88
CA ASN A 26 2.18 12.21 -10.31
C ASN A 26 3.26 12.63 -9.31
N ARG A 27 3.25 12.05 -8.09
CA ARG A 27 4.17 12.41 -7.00
C ARG A 27 4.17 13.91 -6.73
N ALA A 28 2.99 14.52 -6.74
CA ALA A 28 2.82 15.94 -6.50
C ALA A 28 2.91 16.20 -4.99
N PHE A 29 4.11 16.44 -4.49
CA PHE A 29 4.37 16.73 -3.07
C PHE A 29 4.14 18.20 -2.72
N GLN A 30 3.65 18.43 -1.51
CA GLN A 30 3.53 19.72 -0.85
C GLN A 30 4.20 19.65 0.53
N VAL A 31 4.56 20.80 1.09
CA VAL A 31 5.08 20.87 2.47
C VAL A 31 4.00 20.38 3.44
N GLY A 32 4.37 19.45 4.32
CA GLY A 32 3.47 18.77 5.25
C GLY A 32 3.01 17.38 4.80
N ASP A 33 3.21 17.02 3.53
CA ASP A 33 2.87 15.67 3.05
C ASP A 33 3.75 14.59 3.69
N LEU A 34 3.18 13.40 3.86
CA LEU A 34 3.96 12.20 4.14
C LEU A 34 4.74 11.79 2.88
N ALA A 35 5.98 11.37 3.08
CA ALA A 35 6.84 10.83 2.04
C ALA A 35 7.42 9.49 2.48
N ILE A 36 7.30 8.49 1.63
CA ILE A 36 8.03 7.23 1.78
C ILE A 36 9.29 7.36 0.94
N ALA A 37 10.40 7.67 1.60
CA ALA A 37 11.64 8.07 0.96
C ALA A 37 12.66 6.93 0.97
N LEU A 38 13.40 6.76 -0.13
CA LEU A 38 14.53 5.86 -0.21
C LEU A 38 15.68 6.38 0.68
N VAL A 39 16.02 5.66 1.75
CA VAL A 39 17.11 6.04 2.66
C VAL A 39 18.41 5.40 2.23
N GLU A 40 18.41 4.07 2.04
CA GLU A 40 19.56 3.31 1.56
C GLU A 40 19.25 2.66 0.20
N PRO A 41 19.88 3.13 -0.89
CA PRO A 41 19.75 2.49 -2.19
C PRO A 41 20.46 1.13 -2.16
N HIS A 42 19.74 0.05 -2.48
CA HIS A 42 20.31 -1.28 -2.67
C HIS A 42 19.66 -1.94 -3.89
N PRO A 43 20.41 -2.59 -4.79
CA PRO A 43 19.86 -3.16 -6.04
C PRO A 43 18.73 -4.16 -5.84
N LYS A 44 18.78 -4.93 -4.74
CA LYS A 44 17.77 -5.96 -4.41
C LYS A 44 16.85 -5.59 -3.25
N TRP A 45 17.28 -4.70 -2.37
CA TRP A 45 16.69 -4.52 -1.03
C TRP A 45 16.69 -3.04 -0.63
N PRO A 46 16.13 -2.15 -1.48
CA PRO A 46 16.11 -0.73 -1.16
C PRO A 46 15.41 -0.51 0.17
N LYS A 47 16.05 0.21 1.09
CA LYS A 47 15.41 0.57 2.36
C LYS A 47 14.73 1.90 2.21
N LYS A 48 13.42 1.90 2.47
CA LYS A 48 12.62 3.10 2.58
C LYS A 48 12.25 3.35 4.03
N ASP A 49 12.08 4.62 4.38
CA ASP A 49 11.49 5.08 5.64
C ASP A 49 10.47 6.18 5.38
N VAL A 50 9.61 6.43 6.36
CA VAL A 50 8.54 7.41 6.28
C VAL A 50 9.01 8.70 6.92
N GLY A 51 8.74 9.83 6.27
CA GLY A 51 9.01 11.17 6.79
C GLY A 51 7.94 12.17 6.37
N VAL A 52 8.12 13.42 6.79
CA VAL A 52 7.28 14.57 6.41
C VAL A 52 8.09 15.52 5.55
N VAL A 53 7.54 15.95 4.43
CA VAL A 53 8.15 16.98 3.58
C VAL A 53 8.14 18.30 4.34
N ARG A 54 9.33 18.84 4.64
CA ARG A 54 9.51 20.15 5.29
C ARG A 54 9.86 21.26 4.32
N GLY A 55 10.39 20.93 3.15
CA GLY A 55 10.69 21.89 2.11
C GLY A 55 10.81 21.24 0.74
N ILE A 56 10.56 22.03 -0.30
CA ILE A 56 10.85 21.69 -1.69
C ILE A 56 12.01 22.59 -2.10
N LEU A 57 13.14 21.99 -2.41
CA LEU A 57 14.39 22.67 -2.72
C LEU A 57 14.41 23.15 -4.17
N PRO A 58 15.20 24.20 -4.50
CA PRO A 58 15.23 24.80 -5.83
C PRO A 58 15.67 23.86 -6.97
N ASP A 59 16.39 22.79 -6.63
CA ASP A 59 16.86 21.76 -7.55
C ASP A 59 15.83 20.64 -7.78
N GLY A 60 14.63 20.76 -7.21
CA GLY A 60 13.56 19.77 -7.30
C GLY A 60 13.70 18.61 -6.32
N GLN A 61 14.60 18.71 -5.33
CA GLN A 61 14.65 17.77 -4.21
C GLN A 61 13.65 18.13 -3.10
N LEU A 62 13.31 17.14 -2.30
CA LEU A 62 12.49 17.27 -1.10
C LEU A 62 13.41 17.22 0.12
N SER A 63 13.25 18.18 1.02
CA SER A 63 13.79 18.09 2.38
C SER A 63 12.75 17.38 3.25
N ILE A 64 13.12 16.21 3.77
CA ILE A 64 12.21 15.30 4.46
C ILE A 64 12.75 15.04 5.86
N GLU A 65 11.93 15.32 6.88
CA GLU A 65 12.20 14.94 8.26
C GLU A 65 11.72 13.51 8.50
N LEU A 66 12.62 12.60 8.85
CA LEU A 66 12.31 11.19 9.02
C LEU A 66 11.52 10.94 10.31
N LEU A 67 10.41 10.22 10.19
CA LEU A 67 9.56 9.80 11.31
C LEU A 67 9.83 8.36 11.75
N THR A 68 10.48 7.55 10.91
CA THR A 68 10.77 6.13 11.19
C THR A 68 12.22 5.78 10.87
N GLY A 69 12.69 4.69 11.47
CA GLY A 69 14.01 4.11 11.15
C GLY A 69 15.14 4.65 12.03
N PRO A 70 16.40 4.21 11.79
CA PRO A 70 17.54 4.55 12.64
C PRO A 70 17.89 6.05 12.67
N GLN A 71 17.53 6.76 11.60
CA GLN A 71 17.78 8.20 11.39
C GLN A 71 16.54 9.04 11.74
N LYS A 72 15.64 8.53 12.60
CA LYS A 72 14.43 9.25 12.99
C LYS A 72 14.78 10.61 13.61
N GLY A 73 14.14 11.67 13.12
CA GLY A 73 14.40 13.06 13.49
C GLY A 73 15.42 13.76 12.58
N ASP A 74 16.19 13.01 11.78
CA ASP A 74 17.13 13.61 10.83
C ASP A 74 16.40 14.13 9.59
N PHE A 75 17.03 15.11 8.93
CA PHE A 75 16.62 15.63 7.64
C PHE A 75 17.41 14.96 6.53
N ILE A 76 16.71 14.43 5.54
CA ILE A 76 17.31 13.91 4.32
C ILE A 76 16.82 14.69 3.10
N GLU A 77 17.70 14.82 2.11
CA GLU A 77 17.36 15.39 0.81
C GLU A 77 17.21 14.27 -0.21
N ARG A 78 16.06 14.20 -0.87
CA ARG A 78 15.78 13.16 -1.88
C ARG A 78 15.05 13.74 -3.06
N ARG A 79 15.35 13.24 -4.25
CA ARG A 79 14.60 13.58 -5.46
C ARG A 79 13.18 13.02 -5.34
N VAL A 80 12.23 13.70 -5.96
CA VAL A 80 10.82 13.26 -6.05
C VAL A 80 10.70 11.83 -6.63
N VAL A 81 11.60 11.45 -7.55
CA VAL A 81 11.64 10.11 -8.16
C VAL A 81 12.07 8.99 -7.19
N ASP A 82 12.66 9.34 -6.06
CA ASP A 82 13.11 8.40 -5.03
C ASP A 82 12.12 8.36 -3.83
N CYS A 83 10.97 9.03 -3.97
CA CYS A 83 9.94 9.14 -2.94
C CYS A 83 8.56 8.75 -3.49
N ASP A 84 7.74 8.12 -2.65
CA ASP A 84 6.34 7.85 -2.95
C ASP A 84 5.44 8.61 -1.97
N ARG A 85 4.42 9.31 -2.49
CA ARG A 85 3.43 10.04 -1.69
C ARG A 85 2.20 9.15 -1.46
N PRO A 86 1.95 8.66 -0.23
CA PRO A 86 0.68 8.01 0.07
C PRO A 86 -0.46 9.04 0.05
N VAL A 87 -1.55 8.75 -0.67
CA VAL A 87 -2.78 9.58 -0.64
C VAL A 87 -3.75 9.16 0.46
N GLU A 88 -3.54 7.99 1.04
CA GLU A 88 -4.24 7.48 2.21
C GLU A 88 -3.23 7.39 3.36
N GLY A 89 -3.56 7.91 4.52
CA GLY A 89 -2.71 7.90 5.72
C GLY A 89 -3.21 6.98 6.83
N THR A 90 -4.48 6.59 6.79
CA THR A 90 -5.16 5.89 7.89
C THR A 90 -5.80 4.57 7.46
N ILE A 91 -5.99 3.67 8.43
CA ILE A 91 -6.69 2.39 8.19
C ILE A 91 -8.14 2.67 7.75
N ASP A 92 -8.82 3.65 8.33
CA ASP A 92 -10.20 4.03 7.99
C ASP A 92 -10.35 4.44 6.51
N GLU A 93 -9.42 5.23 5.98
CA GLU A 93 -9.42 5.62 4.56
C GLU A 93 -9.27 4.41 3.64
N VAL A 94 -8.31 3.54 3.95
CA VAL A 94 -8.06 2.31 3.19
C VAL A 94 -9.26 1.35 3.30
N ALA A 95 -9.82 1.19 4.50
CA ALA A 95 -10.99 0.36 4.75
C ALA A 95 -12.20 0.83 3.93
N ARG A 96 -12.46 2.14 3.89
CA ARG A 96 -13.52 2.73 3.09
C ARG A 96 -13.31 2.51 1.59
N ARG A 97 -12.09 2.67 1.10
CA ARG A 97 -11.77 2.36 -0.30
C ARG A 97 -12.03 0.88 -0.62
N ILE A 98 -11.54 -0.03 0.21
CA ILE A 98 -11.71 -1.47 0.02
C ILE A 98 -13.20 -1.82 0.01
N ALA A 99 -13.94 -1.35 1.02
CA ALA A 99 -15.37 -1.58 1.17
C ALA A 99 -16.16 -1.13 -0.05
N ARG A 100 -15.91 0.10 -0.52
CA ARG A 100 -16.50 0.63 -1.76
C ARG A 100 -16.16 -0.24 -2.97
N GLY A 101 -14.93 -0.75 -3.03
CA GLY A 101 -14.48 -1.64 -4.09
C GLY A 101 -15.26 -2.95 -4.14
N VAL A 102 -15.37 -3.63 -3.00
CA VAL A 102 -16.01 -4.95 -2.91
C VAL A 102 -17.53 -4.87 -2.96
N ALA A 103 -18.15 -3.79 -2.46
CA ALA A 103 -19.61 -3.62 -2.47
C ALA A 103 -20.18 -3.33 -3.88
N LYS A 104 -19.35 -3.03 -4.89
CA LYS A 104 -19.82 -2.75 -6.26
C LYS A 104 -20.63 -3.88 -6.89
N VAL A 105 -20.39 -5.13 -6.48
CA VAL A 105 -21.12 -6.31 -6.99
C VAL A 105 -22.55 -6.39 -6.43
N GLU A 106 -22.83 -5.69 -5.34
CA GLU A 106 -24.12 -5.71 -4.66
C GLU A 106 -25.18 -4.90 -5.40
N LYS A 107 -26.45 -5.26 -5.15
CA LYS A 107 -27.61 -4.52 -5.65
C LYS A 107 -27.70 -3.15 -4.97
N SER A 108 -28.18 -2.16 -5.70
CA SER A 108 -28.24 -0.76 -5.24
C SER A 108 -28.99 -0.56 -3.92
N ASN A 109 -29.98 -1.40 -3.60
CA ASN A 109 -30.79 -1.28 -2.39
C ASN A 109 -30.10 -1.75 -1.11
N VAL A 110 -28.99 -2.48 -1.20
CA VAL A 110 -28.21 -2.97 -0.03
C VAL A 110 -26.75 -2.54 -0.08
N ARG A 111 -26.28 -2.00 -1.22
CA ARG A 111 -24.87 -1.66 -1.45
C ARG A 111 -24.28 -0.75 -0.38
N GLN A 112 -25.01 0.30 0.02
CA GLN A 112 -24.52 1.27 1.00
C GLN A 112 -24.35 0.62 2.39
N ASP A 113 -25.34 -0.14 2.85
CA ASP A 113 -25.28 -0.85 4.13
C ASP A 113 -24.12 -1.86 4.18
N VAL A 114 -23.87 -2.54 3.05
CA VAL A 114 -22.73 -3.47 2.91
C VAL A 114 -21.40 -2.74 2.89
N GLU A 115 -21.29 -1.63 2.16
CA GLU A 115 -20.09 -0.78 2.15
C GLU A 115 -19.76 -0.27 3.56
N ASP A 116 -20.75 0.29 4.27
CA ASP A 116 -20.54 0.82 5.62
C ASP A 116 -20.18 -0.27 6.63
N SER A 117 -20.80 -1.44 6.52
CA SER A 117 -20.47 -2.60 7.35
C SER A 117 -19.04 -3.09 7.11
N PHE A 118 -18.63 -3.26 5.85
CA PHE A 118 -17.26 -3.67 5.54
C PHE A 118 -16.23 -2.64 5.99
N ALA A 119 -16.48 -1.35 5.75
CA ALA A 119 -15.57 -0.28 6.15
C ALA A 119 -15.35 -0.31 7.67
N LYS A 120 -16.43 -0.48 8.44
CA LYS A 120 -16.36 -0.59 9.90
C LYS A 120 -15.57 -1.81 10.37
N GLU A 121 -15.88 -3.01 9.86
CA GLU A 121 -15.23 -4.25 10.32
C GLU A 121 -13.74 -4.33 9.91
N ILE A 122 -13.39 -3.78 8.74
CA ILE A 122 -11.98 -3.69 8.30
C ILE A 122 -11.23 -2.64 9.13
N ALA A 123 -11.83 -1.46 9.38
CA ALA A 123 -11.20 -0.42 10.19
C ALA A 123 -10.97 -0.86 11.64
N ALA A 124 -11.90 -1.64 12.20
CA ALA A 124 -11.77 -2.26 13.52
C ALA A 124 -10.79 -3.45 13.55
N LEU A 125 -10.22 -3.86 12.39
CA LEU A 125 -9.36 -5.03 12.22
C LEU A 125 -10.00 -6.35 12.68
N HIS A 126 -11.33 -6.43 12.77
CA HIS A 126 -12.04 -7.69 13.01
C HIS A 126 -11.92 -8.64 11.82
N PHE A 127 -11.74 -8.07 10.63
CA PHE A 127 -11.48 -8.79 9.39
C PHE A 127 -10.32 -8.14 8.64
N VAL A 128 -9.29 -8.92 8.31
CA VAL A 128 -8.14 -8.48 7.52
C VAL A 128 -8.11 -9.27 6.21
N PRO A 129 -8.51 -8.68 5.07
CA PRO A 129 -8.48 -9.38 3.80
C PRO A 129 -7.04 -9.64 3.32
N GLY A 130 -6.88 -10.47 2.29
CA GLY A 130 -5.56 -10.76 1.70
C GLY A 130 -4.89 -9.51 1.11
N GLY A 131 -3.55 -9.50 1.05
CA GLY A 131 -2.78 -8.31 0.68
C GLY A 131 -3.12 -7.71 -0.70
N ARG A 132 -3.49 -8.54 -1.69
CA ARG A 132 -3.94 -8.06 -3.02
C ARG A 132 -5.26 -7.28 -2.97
N ILE A 133 -6.15 -7.66 -2.05
CA ILE A 133 -7.40 -6.93 -1.81
C ILE A 133 -7.09 -5.59 -1.15
N TRP A 134 -6.20 -5.56 -0.14
CA TRP A 134 -5.77 -4.30 0.47
C TRP A 134 -5.19 -3.31 -0.53
N ALA A 135 -4.28 -3.78 -1.39
CA ALA A 135 -3.61 -2.93 -2.36
C ALA A 135 -4.52 -2.50 -3.53
N GLY A 136 -5.42 -3.39 -3.98
CA GLY A 136 -6.13 -3.20 -5.25
C GLY A 136 -7.63 -2.87 -5.15
N ALA A 137 -8.34 -3.32 -4.11
CA ALA A 137 -9.78 -3.14 -4.03
C ALA A 137 -10.15 -1.65 -4.01
N GLY A 138 -11.10 -1.26 -4.86
CA GLY A 138 -11.58 0.11 -4.94
C GLY A 138 -10.66 1.09 -5.69
N THR A 139 -9.61 0.58 -6.34
CA THR A 139 -8.71 1.31 -7.26
C THR A 139 -8.98 0.90 -8.71
N ASP A 140 -8.38 1.62 -9.67
CA ASP A 140 -8.41 1.27 -11.09
C ASP A 140 -7.29 0.30 -11.52
N GLN A 141 -6.53 -0.25 -10.55
CA GLN A 141 -5.46 -1.19 -10.83
C GLN A 141 -6.03 -2.53 -11.31
N GLN A 142 -5.51 -3.06 -12.41
CA GLN A 142 -5.87 -4.36 -12.98
C GLN A 142 -5.17 -5.50 -12.23
N LEU A 143 -5.45 -5.62 -10.93
CA LEU A 143 -4.95 -6.70 -10.08
C LEU A 143 -6.03 -7.74 -9.87
N THR A 144 -5.63 -9.01 -9.94
CA THR A 144 -6.47 -10.10 -9.45
C THR A 144 -6.51 -10.10 -7.92
N TYR A 145 -7.69 -10.33 -7.35
CA TYR A 145 -7.88 -10.42 -5.89
C TYR A 145 -7.69 -11.84 -5.34
N PHE A 146 -7.44 -12.82 -6.22
CA PHE A 146 -7.09 -14.18 -5.82
C PHE A 146 -5.64 -14.24 -5.34
N ASN A 147 -5.42 -14.91 -4.21
CA ASN A 147 -4.08 -15.16 -3.65
C ASN A 147 -3.63 -16.61 -3.88
N CYS A 148 -4.56 -17.55 -4.03
CA CYS A 148 -4.27 -18.97 -4.11
C CYS A 148 -4.75 -19.51 -5.46
N TYR A 149 -3.87 -20.23 -6.15
CA TYR A 149 -4.13 -20.89 -7.42
C TYR A 149 -3.84 -22.38 -7.25
N VAL A 150 -4.66 -23.19 -7.90
CA VAL A 150 -4.45 -24.63 -8.00
C VAL A 150 -4.53 -24.97 -9.48
N ILE A 151 -3.49 -25.62 -9.98
CA ILE A 151 -3.45 -26.15 -11.34
C ILE A 151 -3.49 -27.68 -11.29
N PRO A 152 -4.05 -28.35 -12.31
CA PRO A 152 -4.03 -29.80 -12.38
C PRO A 152 -2.61 -30.36 -12.36
N SER A 153 -2.46 -31.62 -11.91
CA SER A 153 -1.17 -32.31 -12.04
C SER A 153 -0.79 -32.40 -13.52
N PRO A 154 0.47 -32.11 -13.89
CA PRO A 154 0.92 -32.28 -15.25
C PRO A 154 0.71 -33.73 -15.71
N LYS A 155 0.38 -33.91 -17.00
CA LYS A 155 0.45 -35.24 -17.62
C LYS A 155 1.89 -35.74 -17.53
N ASP A 156 2.06 -37.05 -17.33
CA ASP A 156 3.39 -37.68 -17.21
C ASP A 156 4.11 -37.74 -18.56
N SER A 157 4.56 -36.57 -19.03
CA SER A 157 5.23 -36.35 -20.31
C SER A 157 5.96 -35.00 -20.27
N ARG A 158 6.99 -34.84 -21.11
CA ARG A 158 7.74 -33.57 -21.21
C ARG A 158 6.83 -32.45 -21.71
N GLU A 159 5.96 -32.75 -22.67
CA GLU A 159 4.97 -31.85 -23.22
C GLU A 159 3.97 -31.42 -22.13
N GLY A 160 3.48 -32.38 -21.32
CA GLY A 160 2.58 -32.10 -20.20
C GLY A 160 3.18 -31.19 -19.13
N ILE A 161 4.48 -31.31 -18.84
CA ILE A 161 5.20 -30.38 -17.95
C ILE A 161 5.23 -28.96 -18.54
N VAL A 162 5.58 -28.83 -19.82
CA VAL A 162 5.69 -27.52 -20.49
C VAL A 162 4.32 -26.83 -20.63
N GLU A 163 3.27 -27.58 -20.98
CA GLU A 163 1.90 -27.06 -21.06
C GLU A 163 1.43 -26.53 -19.69
N THR A 164 1.69 -27.28 -18.62
CA THR A 164 1.32 -26.90 -17.25
C THR A 164 2.09 -25.67 -16.78
N LEU A 165 3.38 -25.55 -17.14
CA LEU A 165 4.19 -24.37 -16.83
C LEU A 165 3.63 -23.10 -17.48
N GLY A 166 3.04 -23.20 -18.68
CA GLY A 166 2.38 -22.07 -19.36
C GLY A 166 1.09 -21.59 -18.69
N GLN A 167 0.55 -22.35 -17.72
CA GLN A 167 -0.65 -22.00 -16.95
C GLN A 167 -0.34 -21.38 -15.58
N MET A 168 0.95 -21.34 -15.18
CA MET A 168 1.43 -20.66 -13.98
C MET A 168 1.59 -19.17 -14.20
#